data_AF-A0A2N5X859-F1
#
_entry.id   AF-A0A2N5X859-F1
#
_cell.length_a   1.000
_cell.length_b   1.000
_cell.length_c   1.000
_cell.angle_alpha   90.00
_cell.angle_beta   90.00
_cell.angle_gamma   90.00
#
_symmetry.space_group_name_H-M   'P 1'
#
loop_
_entity.id
_entity.type
_entity.pdbx_description
1 polymer ?
#
loop_
_entity_poly.entity_id
_entity_poly.type
_entity_poly.pdbx_seq_one_letter_code
_entity_poly.pdbx_strand_id
1 'polypeptide(L)'
;MKNEQDNHDSYALIMGALDVFNAAMDKYREKPVIKNIVSLVDEQAEGRKLGVAVYADDPDSPFDYFTLRLHNKRLEFDSRGKDAPDVDWKVSTDYLESINADPEKYIDNPLKLDFDWLKNRLQDAA
;
A
#
# COMPACT_ATOMS: atom_id res chain seq x y z
N MET A 1 18.17 3.69 23.08
CA MET A 1 18.75 2.95 21.94
C MET A 1 17.59 2.24 21.25
N LYS A 2 17.03 2.85 20.21
CA LYS A 2 16.09 2.20 19.29
C LYS A 2 16.83 2.20 17.97
N ASN A 3 17.31 1.06 17.47
CA ASN A 3 17.90 0.96 16.14
C ASN A 3 18.08 -0.52 15.79
N GLU A 4 17.75 -0.85 14.54
CA GLU A 4 17.86 -2.14 13.83
C GLU A 4 16.69 -3.12 13.89
N GLN A 5 16.03 -3.34 15.04
CA GLN A 5 14.90 -4.30 15.10
C GLN A 5 13.66 -3.80 14.33
N ASP A 6 13.21 -2.57 14.61
CA ASP A 6 12.04 -1.93 13.96
C ASP A 6 12.17 -1.84 12.42
N ASN A 7 13.42 -1.86 11.92
CA ASN A 7 13.73 -1.66 10.51
C ASN A 7 13.47 -2.91 9.66
N HIS A 8 13.54 -4.11 10.24
CA HIS A 8 13.17 -5.34 9.52
C HIS A 8 11.65 -5.59 9.58
N ASP A 9 11.01 -5.13 10.65
CA ASP A 9 9.59 -5.33 10.89
C ASP A 9 8.74 -4.54 9.87
N SER A 10 9.01 -3.24 9.67
CA SER A 10 8.25 -2.42 8.71
C SER A 10 8.34 -2.92 7.26
N TYR A 11 9.51 -3.42 6.83
CA TYR A 11 9.67 -3.98 5.49
C TYR A 11 8.79 -5.22 5.29
N ALA A 12 8.85 -6.18 6.23
CA ALA A 12 8.05 -7.39 6.16
C ALA A 12 6.55 -7.06 6.19
N LEU A 13 6.16 -6.11 7.03
CA LEU A 13 4.79 -5.62 7.16
C LEU A 13 4.27 -4.98 5.86
N ILE A 14 5.08 -4.16 5.18
CA ILE A 14 4.70 -3.61 3.88
C ILE A 14 4.57 -4.72 2.85
N MET A 15 5.52 -5.65 2.76
CA MET A 15 5.46 -6.74 1.77
C MET A 15 4.18 -7.56 1.93
N GLY A 16 3.84 -7.99 3.15
CA GLY A 16 2.61 -8.74 3.38
C GLY A 16 1.34 -7.91 3.15
N ALA A 17 1.37 -6.60 3.44
CA ALA A 17 0.28 -5.72 3.05
C ALA A 17 0.11 -5.66 1.52
N LEU A 18 1.19 -5.53 0.75
CA LEU A 18 1.13 -5.53 -0.73
C LEU A 18 0.51 -6.82 -1.27
N ASP A 19 0.88 -7.97 -0.72
CA ASP A 19 0.30 -9.26 -1.10
C ASP A 19 -1.21 -9.29 -0.84
N VAL A 20 -1.66 -8.78 0.31
CA VAL A 20 -3.09 -8.68 0.66
C VAL A 20 -3.83 -7.72 -0.28
N PHE A 21 -3.29 -6.54 -0.54
CA PHE A 21 -3.89 -5.57 -1.47
C PHE A 21 -4.04 -6.19 -2.86
N ASN A 22 -2.99 -6.83 -3.37
CA ASN A 22 -3.03 -7.48 -4.68
C ASN A 22 -4.03 -8.65 -4.71
N ALA A 23 -4.06 -9.49 -3.67
CA ALA A 23 -5.01 -10.61 -3.58
C ALA A 23 -6.47 -10.12 -3.51
N ALA A 24 -6.73 -9.05 -2.75
CA ALA A 24 -8.05 -8.43 -2.68
C ALA A 24 -8.45 -7.83 -4.04
N MET A 25 -7.54 -7.12 -4.72
CA MET A 25 -7.77 -6.58 -6.06
C MET A 25 -8.09 -7.69 -7.07
N ASP A 26 -7.36 -8.79 -7.07
CA ASP A 26 -7.61 -9.91 -7.98
C ASP A 26 -8.94 -10.60 -7.70
N LYS A 27 -9.24 -10.88 -6.42
CA LYS A 27 -10.48 -11.53 -5.99
C LYS A 27 -11.73 -10.72 -6.32
N TYR A 28 -11.61 -9.39 -6.32
CA TYR A 28 -12.72 -8.46 -6.52
C TYR A 28 -12.63 -7.66 -7.83
N ARG A 29 -11.72 -8.02 -8.74
CA ARG A 29 -11.47 -7.35 -10.03
C ARG A 29 -12.74 -7.10 -10.85
N GLU A 30 -13.58 -8.13 -10.96
CA GLU A 30 -14.83 -8.08 -11.72
C GLU A 30 -16.05 -7.68 -10.86
N LYS A 31 -15.84 -7.39 -9.58
CA LYS A 31 -16.93 -7.12 -8.63
C LYS A 31 -17.12 -5.60 -8.43
N PRO A 32 -18.38 -5.12 -8.33
CA PRO A 32 -18.66 -3.68 -8.23
C PRO A 32 -18.00 -2.96 -7.05
N VAL A 33 -17.72 -3.66 -5.94
CA VAL A 33 -17.24 -3.07 -4.67
C VAL A 33 -15.94 -2.28 -4.80
N ILE A 34 -15.00 -2.72 -5.65
CA ILE A 34 -13.74 -2.00 -5.92
C ILE A 34 -13.49 -1.81 -7.41
N LYS A 35 -14.50 -2.02 -8.27
CA LYS A 35 -14.35 -1.96 -9.73
C LYS A 35 -13.71 -0.66 -10.20
N ASN A 36 -14.10 0.48 -9.61
CA ASN A 36 -13.56 1.78 -9.98
C ASN A 36 -12.06 1.88 -9.68
N ILE A 37 -11.59 1.33 -8.55
CA ILE A 37 -10.16 1.34 -8.18
C ILE A 37 -9.38 0.44 -9.13
N VAL A 38 -9.91 -0.75 -9.43
CA VAL A 38 -9.24 -1.70 -10.32
C VAL A 38 -9.20 -1.19 -11.76
N SER A 39 -10.24 -0.54 -12.25
CA SER A 39 -10.22 0.14 -13.54
C SER A 39 -9.15 1.24 -13.59
N LEU A 40 -9.04 2.05 -12.53
CA LEU A 40 -7.96 3.05 -12.45
C LEU A 40 -6.58 2.40 -12.47
N VAL A 41 -6.37 1.30 -11.74
CA VAL A 41 -5.09 0.56 -11.78
C VAL A 41 -4.79 0.02 -13.17
N ASP A 42 -5.81 -0.49 -13.87
CA ASP A 42 -5.69 -1.07 -15.20
C ASP A 42 -5.44 -0.05 -16.30
N GLU A 43 -5.91 1.19 -16.13
CA GLU A 43 -5.75 2.29 -17.09
C GLU A 43 -4.42 3.04 -16.93
N GLN A 44 -3.71 2.85 -15.82
CA GLN A 44 -2.52 3.64 -15.49
C GLN A 44 -1.26 3.10 -16.17
N ALA A 45 -0.38 4.04 -16.56
CA ALA A 45 0.90 3.70 -17.19
C ALA A 45 1.83 2.95 -16.23
N GLU A 46 2.47 1.89 -16.73
CA GLU A 46 3.46 1.10 -15.98
C GLU A 46 4.62 1.96 -15.49
N GLY A 47 5.12 1.64 -14.29
CA GLY A 47 6.31 2.30 -13.71
C GLY A 47 5.99 3.54 -12.86
N ARG A 48 4.72 3.86 -12.64
CA ARG A 48 4.33 4.95 -11.75
C ARG A 48 4.76 4.64 -10.31
N LYS A 49 5.57 5.54 -9.73
CA LYS A 49 6.06 5.46 -8.35
C LYS A 49 5.05 6.02 -7.37
N LEU A 50 4.87 5.32 -6.26
CA LEU A 50 3.98 5.65 -5.15
C LEU A 50 4.78 5.75 -3.85
N GLY A 51 4.72 6.88 -3.16
CA GLY A 51 5.42 7.09 -1.91
C GLY A 51 4.63 6.58 -0.71
N VAL A 52 5.26 5.81 0.17
CA VAL A 52 4.69 5.32 1.42
C VAL A 52 5.51 5.83 2.60
N ALA A 53 4.84 6.32 3.63
CA ALA A 53 5.45 6.70 4.91
C ALA A 53 4.84 5.88 6.04
N VAL A 54 5.68 5.20 6.81
CA VAL A 54 5.29 4.38 7.94
C VAL A 54 5.56 5.13 9.24
N TYR A 55 4.56 5.17 10.11
CA TYR A 55 4.66 5.78 11.43
C TYR A 55 4.23 4.79 12.52
N ALA A 56 4.74 4.99 13.74
CA ALA A 56 4.32 4.21 14.89
C ALA A 56 3.05 4.84 15.49
N ASP A 57 3.22 5.94 16.23
CA ASP A 57 2.12 6.60 16.95
C ASP A 57 1.67 7.91 16.27
N ASP A 58 2.62 8.69 15.75
CA ASP A 58 2.38 10.02 15.22
C ASP A 58 2.51 10.06 13.68
N PRO A 59 1.43 10.32 12.94
CA PRO A 59 1.47 10.42 11.48
C PRO A 59 2.39 11.55 10.99
N ASP A 60 2.64 12.60 11.77
CA ASP A 60 3.51 13.70 11.35
C ASP A 60 5.00 13.40 11.58
N SER A 61 5.29 12.28 12.25
CA SER A 61 6.65 11.80 12.55
C SER A 61 6.89 10.37 12.02
N PRO A 62 6.77 10.12 10.70
CA PRO A 62 7.07 8.80 10.12
C PRO A 62 8.55 8.46 10.27
N PHE A 63 8.82 7.19 10.59
CA PHE A 63 10.17 6.69 10.85
C PHE A 63 10.77 5.92 9.67
N ASP A 64 9.95 5.50 8.71
CA ASP A 64 10.39 4.71 7.56
C ASP A 64 9.59 5.04 6.30
N TYR A 65 10.21 4.83 5.15
CA TYR A 65 9.66 5.24 3.86
C TYR A 65 9.91 4.16 2.81
N PHE A 66 8.94 4.01 1.91
CA PHE A 66 9.01 3.05 0.80
C PHE A 66 8.54 3.71 -0.48
N THR A 67 9.09 3.25 -1.59
CA THR A 67 8.58 3.52 -2.91
C THR A 67 8.01 2.23 -3.47
N LEU A 68 6.75 2.28 -3.89
CA LEU A 68 6.07 1.22 -4.62
C LEU A 68 5.98 1.62 -6.08
N ARG A 69 5.72 0.65 -6.96
CA ARG A 69 5.36 0.91 -8.34
C ARG A 69 4.16 0.11 -8.78
N LEU A 70 3.38 0.67 -9.69
CA LEU A 70 2.38 -0.10 -10.44
C LEU A 70 3.05 -0.76 -11.65
N HIS A 71 2.91 -2.08 -11.73
CA HIS A 71 3.45 -2.88 -12.81
C HIS A 71 2.59 -4.11 -13.03
N ASN A 72 2.25 -4.41 -14.29
CA ASN A 72 1.35 -5.51 -14.64
C ASN A 72 0.05 -5.53 -13.81
N LYS A 73 -0.54 -4.35 -13.56
CA LYS A 73 -1.78 -4.18 -12.78
C LYS A 73 -1.68 -4.63 -11.31
N ARG A 74 -0.46 -4.65 -10.76
CA ARG A 74 -0.15 -5.01 -9.38
C ARG A 74 0.70 -3.92 -8.73
N LEU A 75 0.59 -3.85 -7.41
CA LEU A 75 1.52 -3.10 -6.58
C LEU A 75 2.77 -3.95 -6.35
N GLU A 76 3.93 -3.39 -6.67
CA GLU A 76 5.23 -4.02 -6.46
C GLU A 76 6.13 -3.08 -5.66
N PHE A 77 7.01 -3.67 -4.84
CA PHE A 77 8.07 -2.93 -4.18
C PHE A 77 9.08 -2.41 -5.22
N ASP A 78 9.47 -1.13 -5.11
CA ASP A 78 10.52 -0.53 -5.93
C ASP A 78 11.79 -0.32 -5.10
N SER A 79 11.71 0.48 -4.04
CA SER A 79 12.86 0.80 -3.20
C SER A 79 12.43 1.19 -1.78
N ARG A 80 13.37 1.09 -0.83
CA ARG A 80 13.20 1.62 0.53
C ARG A 80 13.88 2.98 0.61
N GLY A 81 13.23 3.94 1.24
CA GLY A 81 13.64 5.34 1.31
C GLY A 81 12.73 6.25 0.50
N LYS A 82 12.98 7.55 0.62
CA LYS A 82 12.18 8.61 -0.02
C LYS A 82 12.69 8.89 -1.43
N ASP A 83 12.42 7.96 -2.34
CA ASP A 83 12.72 8.12 -3.77
C ASP A 83 11.52 8.71 -4.55
N ALA A 84 10.32 8.68 -3.96
CA ALA A 84 9.14 9.40 -4.45
C ALA A 84 9.13 10.87 -3.95
N PRO A 85 8.73 11.84 -4.81
CA PRO A 85 8.69 13.25 -4.45
C PRO A 85 7.66 13.56 -3.35
N ASP A 86 6.53 12.85 -3.36
CA ASP A 86 5.41 13.01 -2.43
C ASP A 86 5.07 11.68 -1.72
N VAL A 87 4.47 11.79 -0.53
CA VAL A 87 3.92 10.64 0.21
C VAL A 87 2.46 10.48 -0.18
N ASP A 88 2.15 9.40 -0.88
CA ASP A 88 0.79 9.06 -1.32
C ASP A 88 0.02 8.30 -0.24
N TRP A 89 0.71 7.41 0.48
CA TRP A 89 0.14 6.60 1.54
C TRP A 89 0.89 6.79 2.85
N LYS A 90 0.21 7.29 3.88
CA LYS A 90 0.75 7.40 5.23
C LYS A 90 0.06 6.37 6.10
N VAL A 91 0.81 5.44 6.68
CA VAL A 91 0.25 4.23 7.32
C VAL A 91 0.90 3.92 8.66
N SER A 92 0.08 3.47 9.62
CA SER A 92 0.58 3.05 10.94
C SER A 92 1.12 1.63 10.91
N THR A 93 2.14 1.35 11.74
CA THR A 93 2.61 -0.01 11.99
C THR A 93 1.47 -0.91 12.46
N ASP A 94 0.64 -0.45 13.41
CA ASP A 94 -0.50 -1.21 13.93
C ASP A 94 -1.47 -1.67 12.83
N TYR A 95 -1.75 -0.80 11.86
CA TYR A 95 -2.60 -1.17 10.74
C TYR A 95 -1.96 -2.24 9.86
N LEU A 96 -0.67 -2.09 9.54
CA LEU A 96 0.06 -3.11 8.78
C LEU A 96 0.13 -4.43 9.54
N GLU A 97 0.41 -4.42 10.85
CA GLU A 97 0.39 -5.60 11.71
C GLU A 97 -0.97 -6.28 11.67
N SER A 98 -2.05 -5.50 11.74
CA SER A 98 -3.41 -6.05 11.67
C SER A 98 -3.69 -6.75 10.34
N ILE A 99 -3.19 -6.21 9.22
CA ILE A 99 -3.31 -6.82 7.89
C ILE A 99 -2.53 -8.14 7.84
N ASN A 100 -1.30 -8.13 8.33
CA ASN A 100 -0.40 -9.27 8.28
C ASN A 100 -0.84 -10.40 9.23
N ALA A 101 -1.44 -10.06 10.37
CA ALA A 101 -1.90 -11.04 11.36
C ALA A 101 -3.17 -11.80 10.93
N ASP A 102 -4.03 -11.18 10.12
CA ASP A 102 -5.26 -11.80 9.59
C ASP A 102 -5.52 -11.38 8.14
N PRO A 103 -4.71 -11.87 7.17
CA PRO A 103 -4.81 -11.47 5.76
C PRO A 103 -6.20 -11.71 5.15
N GLU A 104 -6.79 -12.87 5.43
CA GLU A 104 -8.07 -13.30 4.87
C GLU A 104 -9.20 -12.35 5.24
N LYS A 105 -9.20 -11.77 6.45
CA LYS A 105 -10.17 -10.76 6.87
C LYS A 105 -10.22 -9.54 5.95
N TYR A 106 -9.10 -9.16 5.35
CA TYR A 106 -8.98 -8.04 4.43
C TYR A 106 -9.18 -8.46 2.98
N ILE A 107 -8.67 -9.64 2.59
CA ILE A 107 -8.90 -10.22 1.26
C ILE A 107 -10.39 -10.48 1.04
N ASP A 108 -11.10 -11.05 2.02
CA ASP A 108 -12.53 -11.35 1.96
C ASP A 108 -13.41 -10.11 2.04
N ASN A 109 -12.92 -9.02 2.63
CA ASN A 109 -13.67 -7.78 2.75
C ASN A 109 -12.78 -6.58 2.38
N PRO A 110 -12.68 -6.25 1.08
CA PRO A 110 -11.77 -5.21 0.60
C PRO A 110 -12.11 -3.82 1.13
N LEU A 111 -13.31 -3.61 1.70
CA LEU A 111 -13.68 -2.34 2.35
C LEU A 111 -12.93 -2.09 3.67
N LYS A 112 -12.23 -3.10 4.21
CA LYS A 112 -11.31 -2.93 5.35
C LYS A 112 -9.91 -2.47 4.93
N LEU A 113 -9.61 -2.56 3.64
CA LEU A 113 -8.40 -1.99 3.07
C LEU A 113 -8.63 -0.51 2.80
N ASP A 114 -7.68 0.31 3.22
CA ASP A 114 -7.64 1.70 2.80
C ASP A 114 -7.20 1.73 1.32
N PHE A 115 -8.18 1.86 0.41
CA PHE A 115 -7.92 2.08 -1.01
C PHE A 115 -7.98 3.56 -1.40
N ASP A 116 -8.29 4.47 -0.46
CA ASP A 116 -8.48 5.88 -0.78
C ASP A 116 -7.16 6.52 -1.20
N TRP A 117 -6.04 6.15 -0.57
CA TRP A 117 -4.71 6.60 -1.00
C TRP A 117 -4.42 6.23 -2.47
N LEU A 118 -4.75 5.01 -2.86
CA LEU A 118 -4.51 4.52 -4.22
C LEU A 118 -5.44 5.23 -5.19
N LYS A 119 -6.72 5.35 -4.86
CA LYS A 119 -7.70 6.06 -5.68
C LYS A 119 -7.31 7.53 -5.90
N ASN A 120 -7.00 8.26 -4.83
CA ASN A 120 -6.62 9.67 -4.91
C ASN A 120 -5.39 9.83 -5.82
N ARG A 121 -4.36 9.02 -5.60
CA ARG A 121 -3.15 9.06 -6.41
C ARG A 121 -3.42 8.76 -7.88
N LEU A 122 -4.23 7.75 -8.19
CA LEU A 122 -4.54 7.41 -9.58
C LEU A 122 -5.38 8.51 -10.26
N GLN A 123 -6.31 9.12 -9.54
CA GLN A 123 -7.11 10.23 -10.05
C GLN A 123 -6.29 11.50 -10.31
N ASP A 124 -5.28 11.80 -9.50
CA ASP A 124 -4.44 13.00 -9.69
C ASP A 124 -3.61 12.99 -10.98
N ALA A 125 -3.51 11.87 -11.70
CA ALA A 125 -2.85 11.81 -13.01
C ALA A 125 -3.78 11.48 -14.18
N ALA A 126 -5.09 11.41 -13.95
CA ALA A 126 -6.08 11.31 -15.02
C ALA A 126 -6.45 12.71 -15.53
#